data_AF-A0A853DE12-F1
#
_entry.id   AF-A0A853DE12-F1
#
_cell.length_a   1.000
_cell.length_b   1.000
_cell.length_c   1.000
_cell.angle_alpha   90.00
_cell.angle_beta   90.00
_cell.angle_gamma   90.00
#
_symmetry.space_group_name_H-M   'P 1'
#
loop_
_entity.id
_entity.type
_entity.pdbx_description
1 polymer ?
#
loop_
_entity_poly.entity_id
_entity_poly.type
_entity_poly.pdbx_seq_one_letter_code
_entity_poly.pdbx_strand_id
1 'polypeptide(L)'
;MDEFEKYIRAHRRSFDDHQPDTERLWSNIEMKLRNVAVNRVPYWRNPGYQIAASFLLLLGIGVLSVGMLSDGLLDDRPNVSTSVNRQLSDLNLHYTATINHYRERLEYYPGLSATEKADFLEFLDKLDTEYEALEAELYKNINNEKVLQAIVQNQKIRIELINNFLQQMKKSTKVKENYESYSL
;
A
#
# COMPACT_ATOMS: atom_id res chain seq x y z
N MET A 1 -90.01 -36.97 12.17
CA MET A 1 -88.67 -37.46 12.57
C MET A 1 -88.02 -38.02 11.33
N ASP A 2 -86.77 -37.64 11.11
CA ASP A 2 -86.00 -37.99 9.91
C ASP A 2 -85.68 -39.50 9.92
N GLU A 3 -85.73 -40.16 8.76
CA GLU A 3 -85.53 -41.62 8.66
C GLU A 3 -84.10 -42.01 9.06
N PHE A 4 -83.16 -41.11 8.85
CA PHE A 4 -81.77 -41.24 9.30
C PHE A 4 -81.66 -41.31 10.83
N GLU A 5 -82.47 -40.55 11.55
CA GLU A 5 -82.43 -40.50 13.01
C GLU A 5 -82.91 -41.83 13.63
N LYS A 6 -83.95 -42.44 13.04
CA LYS A 6 -84.41 -43.79 13.44
C LYS A 6 -83.33 -44.83 13.19
N TYR A 7 -82.67 -44.77 12.04
CA TYR A 7 -81.61 -45.72 11.69
C TYR A 7 -80.44 -45.68 12.67
N ILE A 8 -79.96 -44.47 13.02
CA ILE A 8 -78.87 -44.30 13.99
C ILE A 8 -79.28 -44.79 15.38
N ARG A 9 -80.50 -44.50 15.85
CA ARG A 9 -80.96 -44.97 17.17
C ARG A 9 -81.09 -46.49 17.23
N ALA A 10 -81.63 -47.11 16.18
CA ALA A 10 -81.80 -48.56 16.12
C ALA A 10 -80.46 -49.31 16.14
N HIS A 11 -79.41 -48.72 15.56
CA HIS A 11 -78.09 -49.33 15.47
C HIS A 11 -77.09 -48.77 16.50
N ARG A 12 -77.53 -47.99 17.50
CA ARG A 12 -76.62 -47.34 18.46
C ARG A 12 -75.68 -48.32 19.15
N ARG A 13 -76.17 -49.51 19.50
CA ARG A 13 -75.36 -50.56 20.15
C ARG A 13 -74.24 -51.11 19.26
N SER A 14 -74.39 -51.11 17.93
CA SER A 14 -73.31 -51.55 17.03
C SER A 14 -72.20 -50.50 16.87
N PHE A 15 -72.41 -49.26 17.34
CA PHE A 15 -71.39 -48.21 17.32
C PHE A 15 -70.57 -48.13 18.62
N ASP A 16 -71.05 -48.71 19.73
CA ASP A 16 -70.38 -48.63 21.05
C ASP A 16 -69.36 -49.76 21.31
N ASP A 17 -69.19 -50.70 20.37
CA ASP A 17 -68.43 -51.94 20.59
C ASP A 17 -66.91 -51.79 20.42
N HIS A 18 -66.45 -50.68 19.82
CA HIS A 18 -65.03 -50.48 19.51
C HIS A 18 -64.56 -49.14 20.08
N GLN A 19 -64.20 -49.12 21.37
CA GLN A 19 -63.33 -48.05 21.86
C GLN A 19 -61.95 -48.26 21.24
N PRO A 20 -61.42 -47.28 20.50
CA PRO A 20 -60.09 -47.42 19.93
C PRO A 20 -59.08 -47.60 21.07
N ASP A 21 -58.19 -48.58 20.94
CA ASP A 21 -57.08 -48.79 21.86
C ASP A 21 -56.15 -47.57 21.77
N THR A 22 -56.35 -46.64 22.70
CA THR A 22 -55.67 -45.35 22.71
C THR A 22 -54.17 -45.53 22.91
N GLU A 23 -53.75 -46.52 23.70
CA GLU A 23 -52.33 -46.82 23.93
C GLU A 23 -51.65 -47.26 22.64
N ARG A 24 -52.28 -48.15 21.87
CA ARG A 24 -51.76 -48.55 20.56
C ARG A 24 -51.72 -47.41 19.56
N LEU A 25 -52.75 -46.56 19.54
CA LEU A 25 -52.77 -45.38 18.67
C LEU A 25 -51.65 -44.41 19.01
N TRP A 26 -51.48 -44.07 20.29
CA TRP A 26 -50.43 -43.17 20.76
C TRP A 26 -49.03 -43.75 20.52
N SER A 27 -48.82 -45.05 20.78
CA SER A 27 -47.55 -45.73 20.48
C SER A 27 -47.19 -45.65 19.00
N ASN A 28 -48.16 -45.84 18.09
CA ASN A 28 -47.92 -45.75 16.65
C ASN A 28 -47.62 -44.30 16.19
N ILE A 29 -48.27 -43.30 16.80
CA ILE A 29 -47.99 -41.88 16.53
C ILE A 29 -46.58 -41.52 17.01
N GLU A 30 -46.21 -41.96 18.22
CA GLU A 30 -44.90 -41.71 18.80
C GLU A 30 -43.78 -42.38 17.99
N MET A 31 -44.01 -43.61 17.51
CA MET A 31 -43.09 -44.32 16.63
C MET A 31 -42.90 -43.59 15.30
N LYS A 32 -43.99 -43.05 14.72
CA LYS A 32 -43.91 -42.26 13.48
C LYS A 32 -43.23 -40.91 13.67
N LEU A 33 -43.40 -40.25 14.82
CA LEU A 33 -42.71 -38.99 15.14
C LEU A 33 -41.22 -39.20 15.39
N ARG A 34 -40.83 -40.28 16.08
CA ARG A 34 -39.43 -40.60 16.40
C ARG A 34 -38.58 -40.84 15.16
N ASN A 35 -39.20 -41.31 14.07
CA ASN A 35 -38.55 -41.55 12.79
C ASN A 35 -38.48 -40.31 11.88
N VAL A 36 -39.05 -39.17 12.28
CA VAL A 36 -38.73 -37.88 11.66
C VAL A 36 -37.46 -37.34 12.31
N ALA A 37 -36.37 -38.10 12.16
CA ALA A 37 -35.05 -37.54 12.31
C ALA A 37 -34.88 -36.54 11.17
N VAL A 38 -35.19 -35.27 11.43
CA VAL A 38 -34.78 -34.18 10.56
C VAL A 38 -33.26 -34.29 10.50
N ASN A 39 -32.75 -34.87 9.42
CA ASN A 39 -31.33 -34.97 9.17
C ASN A 39 -30.84 -33.55 8.91
N ARG A 40 -30.64 -32.79 9.98
CA ARG A 40 -29.99 -31.49 9.96
C ARG A 40 -28.53 -31.79 9.71
N VAL A 41 -28.20 -32.11 8.47
CA VAL A 41 -26.82 -32.03 8.00
C VAL A 41 -26.37 -30.60 8.31
N PRO A 42 -25.40 -30.41 9.24
CA PRO A 42 -24.94 -29.09 9.55
C PRO A 42 -24.38 -28.50 8.26
N TYR A 43 -24.89 -27.33 7.86
CA TYR A 43 -24.53 -26.67 6.60
C TYR A 43 -23.00 -26.43 6.48
N TRP A 44 -22.30 -26.46 7.62
CA TRP A 44 -20.84 -26.38 7.74
C TRP A 44 -20.09 -27.64 7.26
N ARG A 45 -20.77 -28.76 7.04
CA ARG A 45 -20.19 -30.05 6.62
C ARG A 45 -20.16 -30.24 5.10
N ASN A 46 -20.53 -29.21 4.34
CA ASN A 46 -20.45 -29.21 2.88
C ASN A 46 -19.02 -28.79 2.45
N PRO A 47 -18.27 -29.64 1.72
CA PRO A 47 -16.86 -29.37 1.38
C PRO A 47 -16.67 -28.15 0.46
N GLY A 48 -17.74 -27.66 -0.19
CA GLY A 48 -17.71 -26.44 -1.00
C GLY A 48 -17.40 -25.17 -0.20
N TYR A 49 -17.86 -25.07 1.06
CA TYR A 49 -17.52 -23.94 1.93
C TYR A 49 -16.07 -23.97 2.40
N GLN A 50 -15.48 -25.16 2.54
CA GLN A 50 -14.07 -25.30 2.92
C GLN A 50 -13.14 -24.82 1.81
N ILE A 51 -13.48 -25.11 0.55
CA ILE A 51 -12.72 -24.64 -0.62
C ILE A 51 -12.84 -23.13 -0.77
N ALA A 52 -14.06 -22.57 -0.69
CA ALA A 52 -14.26 -21.12 -0.76
C ALA A 52 -13.56 -20.38 0.40
N ALA A 53 -13.61 -20.92 1.62
CA ALA A 53 -12.88 -20.39 2.76
C ALA A 53 -11.36 -20.46 2.56
N SER A 54 -10.84 -21.51 1.92
CA SER A 54 -9.41 -21.62 1.59
C SER A 54 -8.98 -20.57 0.58
N PHE A 55 -9.80 -20.26 -0.44
CA PHE A 55 -9.52 -19.18 -1.39
C PHE A 55 -9.58 -17.80 -0.72
N LEU A 56 -10.56 -17.56 0.14
CA LEU A 56 -10.64 -16.33 0.93
C LEU A 56 -9.49 -16.19 1.94
N LEU A 57 -9.02 -17.29 2.53
CA LEU A 57 -7.83 -17.29 3.38
C LEU A 57 -6.56 -17.04 2.58
N LEU A 58 -6.40 -17.66 1.41
CA LEU A 58 -5.25 -17.42 0.54
C LEU A 58 -5.22 -15.99 0.01
N LEU A 59 -6.36 -15.44 -0.40
CA LEU A 59 -6.49 -14.03 -0.78
C LEU A 59 -6.29 -13.10 0.40
N GLY A 60 -6.86 -13.42 1.57
CA GLY A 60 -6.71 -12.65 2.79
C GLY A 60 -5.27 -12.62 3.27
N ILE A 61 -4.58 -13.77 3.27
CA ILE A 61 -3.16 -13.87 3.59
C ILE A 61 -2.32 -13.22 2.49
N GLY A 62 -2.67 -13.33 1.21
CA GLY A 62 -1.99 -12.65 0.11
C GLY A 62 -2.05 -11.13 0.21
N VAL A 63 -3.24 -10.58 0.48
CA VAL A 63 -3.45 -9.14 0.69
C VAL A 63 -2.82 -8.67 2.00
N LEU A 64 -2.94 -9.45 3.08
CA LEU A 64 -2.29 -9.13 4.36
C LEU A 64 -0.78 -9.26 4.31
N SER A 65 -0.21 -10.20 3.56
CA SER A 65 1.24 -10.34 3.40
C SER A 65 1.81 -9.23 2.53
N VAL A 66 1.14 -8.84 1.44
CA VAL A 66 1.54 -7.67 0.65
C VAL A 66 1.37 -6.38 1.47
N GLY A 67 0.28 -6.25 2.23
CA GLY A 67 0.01 -5.11 3.11
C GLY A 67 0.91 -5.02 4.35
N MET A 68 1.27 -6.15 4.96
CA MET A 68 2.18 -6.23 6.13
C MET A 68 3.65 -6.17 5.75
N LEU A 69 4.03 -6.60 4.53
CA LEU A 69 5.37 -6.36 3.99
C LEU A 69 5.56 -4.88 3.63
N SER A 70 4.48 -4.17 3.29
CA SER A 70 4.52 -2.71 3.03
C SER A 70 4.40 -1.85 4.30
N ASP A 71 3.60 -2.29 5.28
CA ASP A 71 3.43 -1.61 6.58
C ASP A 71 3.68 -2.62 7.70
N GLY A 72 4.82 -2.47 8.38
CA GLY A 72 5.23 -3.31 9.51
C GLY A 72 4.29 -3.19 10.71
N LEU A 73 3.16 -3.86 10.67
CA LEU A 73 2.12 -3.81 11.71
C LEU A 73 2.48 -4.54 13.02
N LEU A 74 3.73 -5.00 13.19
CA LEU A 74 4.22 -5.62 14.43
C LEU A 74 5.55 -5.04 14.92
N ASP A 75 6.08 -3.99 14.28
CA ASP A 75 7.26 -3.29 14.76
C ASP A 75 6.93 -1.80 14.84
N ASP A 76 6.69 -1.30 16.06
CA ASP A 76 6.50 0.12 16.38
C ASP A 76 7.80 0.93 16.21
N ARG A 77 8.75 0.40 15.43
CA ARG A 77 9.90 1.11 14.91
C ARG A 77 9.46 1.64 13.55
N PRO A 78 9.36 2.97 13.36
CA PRO A 78 9.21 3.49 12.01
C PRO A 78 10.31 2.84 11.19
N ASN A 79 9.95 2.18 10.09
CA ASN A 79 10.89 1.57 9.16
C ASN A 79 11.83 2.71 8.70
N VAL A 80 12.92 2.92 9.44
CA VAL A 80 13.81 4.07 9.30
C VAL A 80 14.30 4.05 7.87
N SER A 81 14.64 2.88 7.35
CA SER A 81 14.96 2.63 5.93
C SER A 81 13.94 3.21 4.95
N THR A 82 12.63 3.09 5.17
CA THR A 82 11.60 3.57 4.23
C THR A 82 11.43 5.10 4.28
N SER A 83 11.39 5.71 5.47
CA SER A 83 11.29 7.17 5.58
C SER A 83 12.54 7.87 5.08
N VAL A 84 13.67 7.23 5.32
CA VAL A 84 15.00 7.70 4.94
C VAL A 84 15.26 7.55 3.44
N ASN A 85 14.80 6.46 2.82
CA ASN A 85 14.85 6.29 1.36
C ASN A 85 13.98 7.33 0.64
N ARG A 86 12.80 7.68 1.19
CA ARG A 86 11.99 8.80 0.66
C ARG A 86 12.73 10.13 0.74
N GLN A 87 13.36 10.43 1.88
CA GLN A 87 14.12 11.67 2.05
C GLN A 87 15.28 11.80 1.05
N LEU A 88 15.97 10.69 0.77
CA LEU A 88 17.01 10.66 -0.27
C LEU A 88 16.41 10.87 -1.66
N SER A 89 15.29 10.20 -1.97
CA SER A 89 14.61 10.34 -3.26
C SER A 89 14.15 11.78 -3.52
N ASP A 90 13.55 12.43 -2.52
CA ASP A 90 13.13 13.83 -2.59
C ASP A 90 14.33 14.77 -2.80
N LEU A 91 15.45 14.49 -2.11
CA LEU A 91 16.68 15.25 -2.26
C LEU A 91 17.28 15.11 -3.66
N ASN A 92 17.33 13.88 -4.19
CA ASN A 92 17.81 13.61 -5.54
C ASN A 92 16.96 14.33 -6.59
N LEU A 93 15.63 14.32 -6.43
CA LEU A 93 14.72 15.01 -7.34
C LEU A 93 14.95 16.52 -7.32
N HIS A 94 15.12 17.11 -6.13
CA HIS A 94 15.44 18.52 -5.96
C HIS A 94 16.82 18.87 -6.55
N TYR A 95 17.84 18.04 -6.32
CA TYR A 95 19.19 18.24 -6.85
C TYR A 95 19.21 18.23 -8.38
N THR A 96 18.62 17.22 -9.01
CA THR A 96 18.56 17.11 -10.48
C THR A 96 17.85 18.31 -11.10
N ALA A 97 16.71 18.73 -10.52
CA ALA A 97 16.01 19.92 -10.97
C ALA A 97 16.88 21.19 -10.84
N THR A 98 17.60 21.30 -9.72
CA THR A 98 18.48 22.44 -9.42
C THR A 98 19.65 22.52 -10.41
N ILE A 99 20.36 21.42 -10.64
CA ILE A 99 21.48 21.40 -11.59
C ILE A 99 21.02 21.67 -13.02
N ASN A 100 19.91 21.08 -13.46
CA ASN A 100 19.38 21.33 -14.79
C ASN A 100 19.02 22.81 -14.98
N HIS A 101 18.38 23.40 -13.97
CA HIS A 101 18.08 24.82 -13.98
C HIS A 101 19.34 25.69 -14.08
N TYR A 102 20.44 25.29 -13.45
CA TYR A 102 21.70 26.02 -13.56
C TYR A 102 22.41 25.83 -14.89
N ARG A 103 22.39 24.62 -15.46
CA ARG A 103 22.90 24.33 -16.81
C ARG A 103 22.24 25.25 -17.84
N GLU A 104 20.91 25.31 -17.82
CA GLU A 104 20.13 26.19 -18.69
C GLU A 104 20.49 27.67 -18.49
N ARG A 105 20.59 28.12 -17.24
CA ARG A 105 20.93 29.53 -16.96
C ARG A 105 22.33 29.92 -17.43
N LEU A 106 23.28 29.00 -17.37
CA LEU A 106 24.67 29.26 -17.72
C LEU A 106 24.88 29.33 -19.24
N GLU A 107 24.17 28.49 -19.99
CA GLU A 107 24.22 28.48 -21.45
C GLU A 107 23.90 29.87 -22.02
N TYR A 108 22.86 30.51 -21.48
CA TYR A 108 22.40 31.84 -21.90
C TYR A 108 23.01 33.00 -21.11
N TYR A 109 23.97 32.78 -20.22
CA TYR A 109 24.55 33.86 -19.42
C TYR A 109 25.48 34.74 -20.29
N PRO A 110 25.21 36.04 -20.46
CA PRO A 110 26.00 36.91 -21.35
C PRO A 110 27.32 37.38 -20.72
N GLY A 111 27.45 37.29 -19.38
CA GLY A 111 28.61 37.78 -18.64
C GLY A 111 29.80 36.81 -18.53
N LEU A 112 29.73 35.66 -19.20
CA LEU A 112 30.74 34.59 -19.18
C LEU A 112 31.31 34.39 -20.59
N SER A 113 32.64 34.24 -20.69
CA SER A 113 33.29 33.79 -21.91
C SER A 113 32.96 32.31 -22.21
N ALA A 114 33.17 31.88 -23.45
CA ALA A 114 32.94 30.49 -23.83
C ALA A 114 33.79 29.49 -23.02
N THR A 115 35.02 29.87 -22.65
CA THR A 115 35.90 29.02 -21.83
C THR A 115 35.42 28.93 -20.39
N GLU A 116 35.00 30.06 -19.78
CA GLU A 116 34.48 30.04 -18.41
C GLU A 116 33.17 29.23 -18.30
N LYS A 117 32.34 29.22 -19.35
CA LYS A 117 31.16 28.34 -19.43
C LYS A 117 31.55 26.86 -19.50
N ALA A 118 32.53 26.53 -20.34
CA ALA A 118 33.00 25.15 -20.51
C ALA A 118 33.60 24.60 -19.21
N ASP A 119 34.46 25.37 -18.54
CA ASP A 119 35.09 24.99 -17.27
C ASP A 119 34.03 24.71 -16.18
N PHE A 120 32.97 25.51 -16.14
CA PHE A 120 31.87 25.30 -15.19
C PHE A 120 31.03 24.07 -15.53
N LEU A 121 30.73 23.83 -16.81
CA LEU A 121 30.01 22.61 -17.22
C LEU A 121 30.81 21.36 -16.89
N GLU A 122 32.13 21.39 -17.08
CA GLU A 122 33.04 20.30 -16.66
C GLU A 122 33.03 20.11 -15.14
N PHE A 123 33.02 21.20 -14.37
CA PHE A 123 32.88 21.12 -12.92
C PHE A 123 31.55 20.48 -12.49
N LEU A 124 30.44 20.85 -13.11
CA LEU A 124 29.14 20.22 -12.85
C LEU A 124 29.14 18.73 -13.19
N ASP A 125 29.78 18.35 -14.31
CA ASP A 125 29.86 16.95 -14.76
C ASP A 125 30.69 16.08 -13.79
N LYS A 126 31.80 16.62 -13.28
CA LYS A 126 32.59 16.00 -12.20
C LYS A 126 31.76 15.79 -10.94
N LEU A 127 30.93 16.77 -10.57
CA LEU A 127 30.03 16.64 -9.43
C LEU A 127 28.99 15.53 -9.65
N ASP A 128 28.42 15.42 -10.84
CA ASP A 128 27.45 14.36 -11.13
C ASP A 128 28.11 12.96 -11.11
N THR A 129 29.31 12.83 -11.66
CA THR A 129 30.07 11.56 -11.65
C THR A 129 30.38 11.08 -10.23
N GLU A 130 30.82 11.98 -9.35
CA GLU A 130 31.08 11.64 -7.95
C GLU A 130 29.79 11.26 -7.21
N TYR A 131 28.65 11.86 -7.58
CA TYR A 131 27.36 11.54 -7.00
C TYR A 131 26.92 10.12 -7.38
N GLU A 132 27.02 9.74 -8.66
CA GLU A 132 26.67 8.38 -9.12
C GLU A 132 27.51 7.31 -8.40
N ALA A 133 28.79 7.58 -8.18
CA ALA A 133 29.67 6.68 -7.42
C ALA A 133 29.21 6.53 -5.95
N LEU A 134 28.84 7.63 -5.30
CA LEU A 134 28.38 7.64 -3.92
C LEU A 134 27.01 6.96 -3.76
N GLU A 135 26.12 7.13 -4.74
CA GLU A 135 24.83 6.44 -4.80
C GLU A 135 25.04 4.92 -4.94
N ALA A 136 25.96 4.49 -5.81
CA ALA A 136 26.32 3.09 -5.99
C ALA A 136 26.93 2.46 -4.72
N GLU A 137 27.70 3.21 -3.94
CA GLU A 137 28.20 2.77 -2.63
C GLU A 137 27.11 2.68 -1.56
N LEU A 138 26.13 3.58 -1.61
CA LEU A 138 24.98 3.54 -0.71
C LEU A 138 24.13 2.30 -0.94
N TYR A 139 23.84 1.93 -2.20
CA TYR A 139 23.07 0.71 -2.51
C TYR A 139 23.74 -0.56 -1.93
N LYS A 140 25.07 -0.55 -1.78
CA LYS A 140 25.83 -1.65 -1.16
C LYS A 140 25.73 -1.68 0.38
N ASN A 141 25.38 -0.55 1.02
CA ASN A 141 25.37 -0.36 2.48
C ASN A 141 24.10 0.37 2.99
N ILE A 142 22.93 0.02 2.45
CA ILE A 142 21.63 0.70 2.69
C ILE A 142 21.25 0.86 4.17
N ASN A 143 21.75 0.00 5.06
CA ASN A 143 21.39 0.02 6.49
C ASN A 143 22.22 0.99 7.36
N ASN A 144 23.09 1.83 6.77
CA ASN A 144 23.93 2.75 7.51
C ASN A 144 23.40 4.19 7.47
N GLU A 145 22.57 4.55 8.44
CA GLU A 145 22.01 5.90 8.61
C GLU A 145 23.07 7.00 8.61
N LYS A 146 24.28 6.74 9.13
CA LYS A 146 25.39 7.71 9.11
C LYS A 146 25.92 7.96 7.71
N VAL A 147 26.01 6.92 6.89
CA VAL A 147 26.44 7.04 5.49
C VAL A 147 25.45 7.89 4.73
N LEU A 148 24.15 7.68 4.97
CA LEU A 148 23.16 8.50 4.31
C LEU A 148 23.16 9.96 4.78
N GLN A 149 23.26 10.21 6.10
CA GLN A 149 23.39 11.59 6.58
C GLN A 149 24.60 12.29 5.94
N ALA A 150 25.72 11.57 5.75
CA ALA A 150 26.86 12.09 5.03
C ALA A 150 26.55 12.42 3.56
N ILE A 151 25.78 11.57 2.86
CA ILE A 151 25.32 11.82 1.48
C ILE A 151 24.42 13.06 1.41
N VAL A 152 23.44 13.16 2.30
CA VAL A 152 22.52 14.30 2.38
C VAL A 152 23.28 15.59 2.68
N GLN A 153 24.24 15.55 3.59
CA GLN A 153 25.08 16.71 3.93
C GLN A 153 25.97 17.10 2.74
N ASN A 154 26.57 16.11 2.07
CA ASN A 154 27.40 16.33 0.89
C ASN A 154 26.60 17.03 -0.24
N GLN A 155 25.37 16.57 -0.49
CA GLN A 155 24.43 17.16 -1.42
C GLN A 155 24.13 18.64 -1.13
N LYS A 156 23.83 18.98 0.13
CA LYS A 156 23.60 20.37 0.54
C LYS A 156 24.80 21.27 0.27
N ILE A 157 26.00 20.78 0.59
CA ILE A 157 27.26 21.51 0.34
C ILE A 157 27.47 21.75 -1.15
N ARG A 158 27.21 20.76 -2.02
CA ARG A 158 27.32 20.92 -3.48
C ARG A 158 26.39 22.01 -4.01
N ILE A 159 25.12 21.99 -3.59
CA ILE A 159 24.14 23.03 -3.97
C ILE A 159 24.59 24.41 -3.49
N GLU A 160 25.17 24.49 -2.29
CA GLU A 160 25.71 25.73 -1.74
C GLU A 160 26.90 26.25 -2.57
N LEU A 161 27.83 25.38 -2.97
CA LEU A 161 28.97 25.72 -3.83
C LEU A 161 28.50 26.26 -5.18
N ILE A 162 27.53 25.61 -5.82
CA ILE A 162 26.95 26.06 -7.09
C ILE A 162 26.32 27.45 -6.91
N ASN A 163 25.56 27.67 -5.83
CA ASN A 163 24.97 28.96 -5.52
C ASN A 163 26.01 30.06 -5.29
N ASN A 164 27.02 29.79 -4.49
CA ASN A 164 28.08 30.74 -4.15
C ASN A 164 28.86 31.15 -5.40
N PHE A 165 29.20 30.19 -6.25
CA PHE A 165 29.88 30.46 -7.52
C PHE A 165 29.02 31.35 -8.44
N LEU A 166 27.74 31.04 -8.60
CA LEU A 166 26.83 31.86 -9.41
C LEU A 166 26.63 33.28 -8.85
N GLN A 167 26.64 33.43 -7.53
CA GLN A 167 26.61 34.75 -6.91
C GLN A 167 27.88 35.55 -7.20
N GLN A 168 29.06 34.92 -7.16
CA GLN A 168 30.31 35.55 -7.55
C GLN A 168 30.29 35.97 -9.02
N MET A 169 29.78 35.11 -9.91
CA MET A 169 29.59 35.43 -11.32
C MET A 169 28.67 36.64 -11.54
N LYS A 170 27.52 36.68 -10.86
CA LYS A 170 26.61 37.84 -10.94
C LYS A 170 27.28 39.14 -10.45
N LYS A 171 28.11 39.06 -9.41
CA LYS A 171 28.84 40.21 -8.88
C LYS A 171 29.92 40.69 -9.87
N SER A 172 30.69 39.78 -10.46
CA SER A 172 31.74 40.15 -11.42
C SER A 172 31.17 40.77 -12.70
N THR A 173 30.02 40.29 -13.20
CA THR A 173 29.35 40.90 -14.36
C THR A 173 28.80 42.30 -14.05
N LYS A 174 28.14 42.50 -12.90
CA LYS A 174 27.66 43.85 -12.50
C LYS A 174 28.80 44.86 -12.32
N VAL A 175 29.96 44.38 -11.91
CA VAL A 175 31.16 45.22 -11.76
C VAL A 175 31.68 45.63 -13.15
N LYS A 176 31.76 44.70 -14.11
CA LYS A 176 32.14 45.01 -15.51
C LYS A 176 31.19 46.02 -16.17
N GLU A 177 29.87 45.85 -16.03
CA GLU A 177 28.87 46.79 -16.57
C GLU A 177 29.02 48.21 -16.00
N ASN A 178 29.29 48.33 -14.70
CA ASN A 178 29.52 49.65 -14.09
C ASN A 178 30.78 50.31 -14.65
N TYR A 179 31.88 49.57 -14.81
CA TYR A 179 33.12 50.15 -15.35
C TYR A 179 32.98 50.66 -16.79
N GLU A 180 32.23 49.95 -17.64
CA GLU A 180 31.99 50.42 -19.02
C GLU A 180 31.09 51.66 -19.07
N SER A 181 30.13 51.79 -18.13
CA SER A 181 29.27 52.97 -18.02
C SER A 181 29.98 54.23 -17.53
N TYR A 182 31.14 54.12 -16.89
CA TYR A 182 31.97 55.26 -16.46
C TYR A 182 33.07 55.61 -17.48
N SER A 183 33.25 54.80 -18.53
CA SER A 183 34.26 55.02 -19.58
C SER A 183 33.71 55.58 -20.89
N LEU A 184 32.41 55.89 -20.94
CA LEU A 184 31.74 56.66 -22.00
C LEU A 184 31.45 58.08 -21.50
#